data_AF-E3IWA9-F1
#
_entry.id   AF-E3IWA9-F1
#
_cell.length_a   1.000
_cell.length_b   1.000
_cell.length_c   1.000
_cell.angle_alpha   90.00
_cell.angle_beta   90.00
_cell.angle_gamma   90.00
#
_symmetry.space_group_name_H-M   'P 1'
#
loop_
_entity.id
_entity.type
_entity.pdbx_description
1 polymer ?
#
loop_
_entity_poly.entity_id
_entity_poly.type
_entity_poly.pdbx_seq_one_letter_code
_entity_poly.pdbx_strand_id
1 'polypeptide(L)'
;MSPGTVGSDRRLFHMTDSAAGWAGRSAREALMVVAPQFLHSRSCLSVIREQYADRAGDEVTLYGLVRAREVLVLGQSQFADQVREVLRAGQVPGWGLHELPAERAPVSALYALLSVRTANILKRAPFLFAQEVAALPDEVLREFRGLGPRVLAEIRAALADPALANFRIDLASPESDASSEDLPEDLASRLRPEHQARYRDFLRGLAAVGLPAERIEKILGSLDGEPVPAADPVVRDILLYAGADELLDAYDETHDQAALATSEPFLPALPSTAARLARQVR
;
A
#
# COMPACT_ATOMS: atom_id res chain seq x y z
N MET A 1 12.14 -39.56 10.90
CA MET A 1 12.50 -38.89 9.64
C MET A 1 12.13 -37.43 9.80
N SER A 2 13.09 -36.58 10.15
CA SER A 2 12.84 -35.14 10.20
C SER A 2 12.65 -34.64 8.76
N PRO A 3 11.65 -33.80 8.47
CA PRO A 3 11.56 -33.18 7.16
C PRO A 3 12.83 -32.34 6.98
N GLY A 4 13.66 -32.75 6.01
CA GLY A 4 14.83 -31.97 5.62
C GLY A 4 14.35 -30.58 5.23
N THR A 5 14.81 -29.58 5.97
CA THR A 5 14.65 -28.17 5.61
C THR A 5 15.26 -28.02 4.23
N VAL A 6 14.43 -27.98 3.19
CA VAL A 6 14.86 -27.60 1.85
C VAL A 6 15.44 -26.20 2.01
N GLY A 7 16.77 -26.12 2.05
CA GLY A 7 17.47 -24.85 2.11
C GLY A 7 17.03 -24.05 0.89
N SER A 8 16.15 -23.09 1.11
CA SER A 8 15.76 -22.12 0.10
C SER A 8 17.01 -21.29 -0.18
N ASP A 9 17.74 -21.72 -1.21
CA ASP A 9 19.06 -21.23 -1.58
C ASP A 9 18.91 -19.80 -2.16
N ARG A 10 18.65 -18.85 -1.28
CA ARG A 10 18.37 -17.44 -1.57
C ARG A 10 19.56 -16.82 -2.29
N ARG A 11 19.30 -16.23 -3.44
CA ARG A 11 20.29 -15.48 -4.23
C ARG A 11 19.84 -14.04 -4.32
N LEU A 12 20.78 -13.13 -4.14
CA LEU A 12 20.55 -11.70 -4.30
C LEU A 12 21.15 -11.25 -5.62
N PHE A 13 20.38 -10.51 -6.39
CA PHE A 13 20.82 -9.87 -7.61
C PHE A 13 20.63 -8.37 -7.47
N HIS A 14 21.63 -7.61 -7.88
CA HIS A 14 21.53 -6.16 -7.97
C HIS A 14 21.32 -5.74 -9.42
N MET A 15 20.63 -4.63 -9.59
CA MET A 15 20.40 -3.97 -10.87
C MET A 15 20.61 -2.47 -10.67
N THR A 16 21.36 -1.88 -11.58
CA THR A 16 21.54 -0.45 -11.75
C THR A 16 21.12 -0.10 -13.18
N ASP A 17 21.07 1.18 -13.51
CA ASP A 17 20.78 1.61 -14.89
C ASP A 17 21.79 1.08 -15.93
N SER A 18 23.01 0.74 -15.49
CA SER A 18 24.10 0.33 -16.38
C SER A 18 24.57 -1.11 -16.23
N ALA A 19 24.20 -1.80 -15.16
CA ALA A 19 24.71 -3.12 -14.83
C ALA A 19 23.72 -3.92 -13.99
N ALA A 20 23.64 -5.22 -14.24
CA ALA A 20 22.97 -6.16 -13.36
C ALA A 20 23.90 -7.34 -13.09
N GLY A 21 23.81 -7.93 -11.91
CA GLY A 21 24.67 -9.05 -11.55
C GLY A 21 24.34 -9.68 -10.22
N TRP A 22 24.99 -10.80 -9.96
CA TRP A 22 24.92 -11.47 -8.67
C TRP A 22 25.52 -10.57 -7.57
N ALA A 23 24.80 -10.43 -6.46
CA ALA A 23 25.15 -9.58 -5.34
C ALA A 23 25.50 -10.38 -4.08
N GLY A 24 25.11 -11.66 -3.98
CA GLY A 24 25.41 -12.47 -2.80
C GLY A 24 24.30 -13.44 -2.43
N ARG A 25 24.38 -13.94 -1.19
CA ARG A 25 23.34 -14.72 -0.50
C ARG A 25 22.80 -14.03 0.75
N SER A 26 23.43 -12.93 1.17
CA SER A 26 23.04 -12.16 2.36
C SER A 26 23.05 -10.65 2.09
N ALA A 27 22.27 -9.89 2.87
CA ALA A 27 22.22 -8.43 2.78
C ALA A 27 23.61 -7.78 2.86
N ARG A 28 24.48 -8.32 3.73
CA ARG A 28 25.87 -7.87 3.86
C ARG A 28 26.68 -8.07 2.59
N GLU A 29 26.66 -9.27 2.01
CA GLU A 29 27.37 -9.53 0.75
C GLU A 29 26.86 -8.60 -0.37
N ALA A 30 25.54 -8.43 -0.46
CA ALA A 30 24.94 -7.56 -1.46
C ALA A 30 25.38 -6.10 -1.31
N LEU A 31 25.43 -5.58 -0.08
CA LEU A 31 25.92 -4.23 0.18
C LEU A 31 27.43 -4.07 -0.05
N MET A 32 28.24 -5.10 0.23
CA MET A 32 29.67 -5.09 -0.09
C MET A 32 29.93 -4.99 -1.59
N VAL A 33 29.02 -5.52 -2.43
CA VAL A 33 29.07 -5.40 -3.88
C VAL A 33 28.52 -4.06 -4.35
N VAL A 34 27.37 -3.63 -3.84
CA VAL A 34 26.60 -2.48 -4.36
C VAL A 34 27.13 -1.15 -3.85
N ALA A 35 27.39 -0.99 -2.54
CA ALA A 35 27.70 0.31 -1.96
C ALA A 35 28.95 0.97 -2.57
N PRO A 36 30.08 0.26 -2.82
CA PRO A 36 31.25 0.85 -3.48
C PRO A 36 30.98 1.35 -4.91
N GLN A 37 29.96 0.80 -5.58
CA GLN A 37 29.63 1.21 -6.95
C GLN A 37 29.07 2.63 -7.00
N PHE A 38 28.42 3.12 -5.95
CA PHE A 38 27.90 4.49 -5.91
C PHE A 38 29.01 5.56 -6.03
N LEU A 39 30.25 5.23 -5.72
CA LEU A 39 31.38 6.16 -5.86
C LEU A 39 31.89 6.30 -7.29
N HIS A 40 31.68 5.26 -8.10
CA HIS A 40 32.27 5.11 -9.42
C HIS A 40 31.22 5.14 -10.54
N SER A 41 29.97 4.85 -10.20
CA SER A 41 28.83 4.83 -11.10
C SER A 41 28.35 6.24 -11.40
N ARG A 42 27.73 6.39 -12.57
CA ARG A 42 26.98 7.61 -12.93
C ARG A 42 25.60 7.66 -12.30
N SER A 43 25.10 6.55 -11.76
CA SER A 43 23.82 6.47 -11.08
C SER A 43 24.02 6.21 -9.59
N CYS A 44 23.24 6.91 -8.79
CA CYS A 44 23.18 6.72 -7.34
C CYS A 44 22.12 5.69 -6.93
N LEU A 45 21.42 5.07 -7.88
CA LEU A 45 20.34 4.12 -7.65
C LEU A 45 20.83 2.67 -7.87
N SER A 46 20.45 1.79 -6.95
CA SER A 46 20.56 0.34 -7.14
C SER A 46 19.36 -0.36 -6.55
N VAL A 47 18.88 -1.38 -7.24
CA VAL A 47 17.78 -2.24 -6.82
C VAL A 47 18.35 -3.61 -6.51
N ILE A 48 18.11 -4.14 -5.31
CA ILE A 48 18.48 -5.51 -4.97
C ILE A 48 17.21 -6.35 -4.89
N ARG A 49 17.20 -7.47 -5.61
CA ARG A 49 16.11 -8.44 -5.66
C ARG A 49 16.55 -9.76 -5.07
N GLU A 50 15.69 -10.33 -4.26
CA GLU A 50 15.77 -11.71 -3.86
C GLU A 50 15.25 -12.62 -4.96
N GLN A 51 15.98 -13.70 -5.21
CA GLN A 51 15.58 -14.77 -6.09
C GLN A 51 15.71 -16.10 -5.36
N TYR A 52 14.60 -16.84 -5.34
CA TYR A 52 14.53 -18.22 -4.89
C TYR A 52 14.43 -19.14 -6.11
N ALA A 53 14.63 -20.44 -5.89
CA ALA A 53 14.57 -21.43 -6.98
C ALA A 53 13.18 -21.52 -7.63
N ASP A 54 12.14 -21.25 -6.86
CA ASP A 54 10.73 -21.45 -7.19
C ASP A 54 9.92 -20.15 -7.30
N ARG A 55 10.44 -19.02 -6.79
CA ARG A 55 9.73 -17.73 -6.80
C ARG A 55 10.66 -16.52 -6.76
N ALA A 56 10.13 -15.38 -7.20
CA ALA A 56 10.72 -14.07 -6.88
C ALA A 56 10.52 -13.78 -5.38
N GLY A 57 11.52 -13.19 -4.74
CA GLY A 57 11.43 -12.73 -3.36
C GLY A 57 11.21 -11.22 -3.27
N ASP A 58 11.59 -10.65 -2.12
CA ASP A 58 11.44 -9.22 -1.88
C ASP A 58 12.45 -8.40 -2.71
N GLU A 59 12.08 -7.15 -2.96
CA GLU A 59 12.93 -6.14 -3.57
C GLU A 59 13.21 -5.01 -2.57
N VAL A 60 14.40 -4.44 -2.65
CA VAL A 60 14.79 -3.23 -1.91
C VAL A 60 15.45 -2.25 -2.87
N THR A 61 15.10 -0.98 -2.76
CA THR A 61 15.71 0.09 -3.54
C THR A 61 16.67 0.89 -2.67
N LEU A 62 17.88 1.11 -3.17
CA LEU A 62 18.96 1.80 -2.47
C LEU A 62 19.35 3.07 -3.22
N TYR A 63 19.54 4.16 -2.48
CA TYR A 63 20.14 5.38 -2.99
C TYR A 63 21.44 5.69 -2.25
N GLY A 64 22.55 5.78 -2.98
CA GLY A 64 23.84 6.19 -2.45
C GLY A 64 23.94 7.71 -2.30
N LEU A 65 23.99 8.20 -1.07
CA LEU A 65 24.29 9.59 -0.72
C LEU A 65 25.81 9.79 -0.67
N VAL A 66 26.44 9.83 -1.85
CA VAL A 66 27.91 9.75 -2.04
C VAL A 66 28.71 10.73 -1.17
N ARG A 67 28.22 11.97 -1.02
CA ARG A 67 28.90 13.01 -0.22
C ARG A 67 28.92 12.67 1.27
N ALA A 68 27.82 12.13 1.79
CA ALA A 68 27.68 11.74 3.19
C ALA A 68 28.24 10.34 3.47
N ARG A 69 28.49 9.54 2.42
CA ARG A 69 28.81 8.11 2.54
C ARG A 69 27.72 7.34 3.27
N GLU A 70 26.47 7.66 2.94
CA GLU A 70 25.30 7.02 3.51
C GLU A 70 24.46 6.36 2.41
N VAL A 71 23.70 5.34 2.78
CA VAL A 71 22.73 4.69 1.90
C VAL A 71 21.34 4.93 2.45
N LEU A 72 20.47 5.51 1.63
CA LEU A 72 19.04 5.56 1.90
C LEU A 72 18.40 4.27 1.38
N VAL A 73 17.73 3.55 2.27
CA VAL A 73 17.06 2.27 1.97
C VAL A 73 15.56 2.48 1.88
N LEU A 74 14.98 2.28 0.70
CA LEU A 74 13.53 2.32 0.48
C LEU A 74 12.91 0.92 0.49
N GLY A 75 11.68 0.84 0.99
CA GLY A 75 10.88 -0.38 1.08
C GLY A 75 10.57 -0.78 2.52
N GLN A 76 9.48 -1.53 2.70
CA GLN A 76 9.00 -2.01 4.00
C GLN A 76 9.09 -3.54 4.13
N SER A 77 9.82 -4.19 3.22
CA SER A 77 10.03 -5.63 3.27
C SER A 77 10.97 -6.03 4.40
N GLN A 78 10.85 -7.27 4.86
CA GLN A 78 11.79 -7.85 5.82
C GLN A 78 13.23 -7.76 5.31
N PHE A 79 13.42 -7.87 3.99
CA PHE A 79 14.72 -7.69 3.37
C PHE A 79 15.26 -6.25 3.51
N ALA A 80 14.42 -5.23 3.33
CA ALA A 80 14.82 -3.84 3.55
C ALA A 80 15.27 -3.62 5.00
N ASP A 81 14.62 -4.24 5.98
CA ASP A 81 15.02 -4.16 7.39
C ASP A 81 16.36 -4.86 7.67
N GLN A 82 16.59 -6.02 7.06
CA GLN A 82 17.90 -6.69 7.12
C GLN A 82 19.02 -5.79 6.56
N VAL A 83 18.76 -5.10 5.44
CA VAL A 83 19.72 -4.17 4.84
C VAL A 83 19.98 -2.97 5.75
N ARG A 84 18.94 -2.38 6.34
CA ARG A 84 19.08 -1.29 7.33
C ARG A 84 19.92 -1.73 8.51
N GLU A 85 19.67 -2.92 9.04
CA GLU A 85 20.39 -3.43 10.19
C GLU A 85 21.88 -3.65 9.92
N VAL A 86 22.22 -4.21 8.75
CA VAL A 86 23.62 -4.38 8.32
C VAL A 86 24.35 -3.03 8.23
N LEU A 87 23.68 -2.00 7.69
CA LEU A 87 24.25 -0.65 7.58
C LEU A 87 24.38 0.03 8.95
N ARG A 88 23.36 -0.08 9.81
CA ARG A 88 23.35 0.46 11.17
C ARG A 88 24.44 -0.16 12.04
N ALA A 89 24.66 -1.48 11.90
CA ALA A 89 25.72 -2.21 12.57
C ALA A 89 27.13 -1.92 12.01
N GLY A 90 27.27 -1.04 11.01
CA GLY A 90 28.56 -0.64 10.45
C GLY A 90 29.30 -1.78 9.73
N GLN A 91 28.58 -2.79 9.24
CA GLN A 91 29.19 -3.98 8.65
C GLN A 91 29.69 -3.77 7.20
N VAL A 92 29.41 -2.60 6.62
CA VAL A 92 29.83 -2.17 5.28
C VAL A 92 30.87 -1.05 5.44
N PRO A 93 32.16 -1.30 5.16
CA PRO A 93 33.20 -0.33 5.40
C PRO A 93 32.99 0.99 4.66
N GLY A 94 33.01 2.09 5.40
CA GLY A 94 32.89 3.44 4.85
C GLY A 94 31.51 3.80 4.31
N TRP A 95 30.46 3.06 4.69
CA TRP A 95 29.07 3.37 4.38
C TRP A 95 28.17 3.25 5.62
N GLY A 96 27.34 4.26 5.87
CA GLY A 96 26.32 4.27 6.92
C GLY A 96 24.89 4.15 6.39
N LEU A 97 23.93 3.95 7.29
CA LEU A 97 22.51 4.09 6.99
C LEU A 97 22.12 5.58 7.06
N HIS A 98 21.44 6.09 6.04
CA HIS A 98 20.77 7.38 6.16
C HIS A 98 19.44 7.19 6.91
N GLU A 99 19.41 7.58 8.19
CA GLU A 99 18.21 7.45 9.01
C GLU A 99 17.19 8.53 8.66
N LEU A 100 15.97 8.09 8.35
CA LEU A 100 14.85 9.00 8.17
C LEU A 100 14.23 9.36 9.52
N PRO A 101 13.68 10.58 9.69
CA PRO A 101 12.96 10.96 10.90
C PRO A 101 11.88 9.94 11.30
N ALA A 102 11.62 9.81 12.60
CA ALA A 102 10.59 8.92 13.14
C ALA A 102 9.19 9.32 12.65
N GLU A 103 8.89 10.61 12.69
CA GLU A 103 7.67 11.18 12.11
C GLU A 103 7.77 11.25 10.59
N ARG A 104 6.86 10.55 9.90
CA ARG A 104 6.83 10.52 8.44
C ARG A 104 5.46 10.85 7.89
N ALA A 105 5.42 11.62 6.82
CA ALA A 105 4.20 11.86 6.07
C ALA A 105 4.16 10.95 4.85
N PRO A 106 3.02 10.33 4.50
CA PRO A 106 2.94 9.55 3.27
C PRO A 106 3.20 10.45 2.06
N VAL A 107 3.85 9.92 1.03
CA VAL A 107 4.15 10.68 -0.21
C VAL A 107 2.87 11.21 -0.87
N SER A 108 1.74 10.54 -0.65
CA SER A 108 0.43 10.96 -1.15
C SER A 108 -0.04 12.29 -0.61
N ALA A 109 0.42 12.70 0.58
CA ALA A 109 0.13 14.02 1.14
C ALA A 109 0.70 15.15 0.26
N LEU A 110 1.79 14.90 -0.47
CA LEU A 110 2.35 15.86 -1.41
C LEU A 110 1.44 16.08 -2.62
N TYR A 111 0.61 15.10 -3.02
CA TYR A 111 -0.16 15.20 -4.26
C TYR A 111 -1.21 16.32 -4.23
N ALA A 112 -1.68 16.72 -3.05
CA ALA A 112 -2.59 17.86 -2.89
C ALA A 112 -1.88 19.22 -3.05
N LEU A 113 -0.56 19.25 -2.85
CA LEU A 113 0.27 20.46 -2.91
C LEU A 113 1.00 20.62 -4.25
N LEU A 114 0.95 19.58 -5.09
CA LEU A 114 1.64 19.52 -6.36
C LEU A 114 0.66 19.65 -7.52
N SER A 115 1.14 20.17 -8.64
CA SER A 115 0.45 20.07 -9.91
C SER A 115 0.25 18.61 -10.31
N VAL A 116 -0.82 18.36 -11.07
CA VAL A 116 -1.20 17.02 -11.54
C VAL A 116 -0.03 16.31 -12.25
N ARG A 117 0.73 17.05 -13.06
CA ARG A 117 1.90 16.52 -13.76
C ARG A 117 2.97 16.04 -12.79
N THR A 118 3.33 16.86 -11.80
CA THR A 118 4.38 16.56 -10.83
C THR A 118 3.97 15.42 -9.90
N ALA A 119 2.72 15.41 -9.45
CA ALA A 119 2.15 14.29 -8.68
C ALA A 119 2.19 12.97 -9.47
N ASN A 120 1.84 12.98 -10.76
CA ASN A 120 1.88 11.78 -11.60
C ASN A 120 3.29 11.23 -11.84
N ILE A 121 4.32 12.09 -11.82
CA ILE A 121 5.71 11.63 -11.89
C ILE A 121 6.09 10.94 -10.56
N LEU A 122 5.78 11.57 -9.42
CA LEU A 122 6.08 11.00 -8.10
C LEU A 122 5.34 9.68 -7.83
N LYS A 123 4.09 9.53 -8.29
CA LYS A 123 3.32 8.28 -8.19
C LYS A 123 3.99 7.06 -8.83
N ARG A 124 4.92 7.28 -9.77
CA ARG A 124 5.65 6.20 -10.45
C ARG A 124 6.99 5.88 -9.78
N ALA A 125 7.42 6.73 -8.85
CA ALA A 125 8.64 6.51 -8.10
C ALA A 125 8.37 5.59 -6.89
N PRO A 126 9.38 4.86 -6.40
CA PRO A 126 9.21 3.87 -5.32
C PRO A 126 9.12 4.51 -3.92
N PHE A 127 8.76 5.79 -3.82
CA PHE A 127 8.65 6.49 -2.54
C PHE A 127 7.33 6.15 -1.86
N LEU A 128 7.40 5.88 -0.56
CA LEU A 128 6.27 5.71 0.33
C LEU A 128 6.06 6.96 1.20
N PHE A 129 7.14 7.62 1.58
CA PHE A 129 7.13 8.77 2.49
C PHE A 129 7.71 10.03 1.85
N ALA A 130 7.18 11.19 2.22
CA ALA A 130 7.69 12.49 1.79
C ALA A 130 9.14 12.71 2.23
N GLN A 131 9.53 12.17 3.40
CA GLN A 131 10.88 12.27 3.94
C GLN A 131 11.91 11.52 3.09
N GLU A 132 11.52 10.45 2.39
CA GLU A 132 12.41 9.74 1.46
C GLU A 132 12.75 10.65 0.26
N VAL A 133 11.76 11.38 -0.24
CA VAL A 133 11.96 12.39 -1.31
C VAL A 133 12.82 13.55 -0.79
N ALA A 134 12.58 14.00 0.44
CA ALA A 134 13.32 15.08 1.07
C ALA A 134 14.81 14.74 1.25
N ALA A 135 15.11 13.50 1.66
CA ALA A 135 16.46 13.02 1.92
C ALA A 135 17.36 12.96 0.66
N LEU A 136 16.76 12.78 -0.52
CA LEU A 136 17.52 12.70 -1.75
C LEU A 136 17.98 14.09 -2.23
N PRO A 137 19.25 14.26 -2.63
CA PRO A 137 19.72 15.45 -3.33
C PRO A 137 19.01 15.65 -4.68
N ASP A 138 18.95 16.91 -5.14
CA ASP A 138 18.35 17.24 -6.43
C ASP A 138 19.04 16.50 -7.59
N GLU A 139 20.35 16.27 -7.50
CA GLU A 139 21.12 15.55 -8.52
C GLU A 139 20.61 14.12 -8.70
N VAL A 140 20.29 13.45 -7.59
CA VAL A 140 19.76 12.08 -7.59
C VAL A 140 18.31 12.08 -8.09
N LEU A 141 17.50 13.04 -7.65
CA LEU A 141 16.12 13.15 -8.14
C LEU A 141 16.04 13.46 -9.65
N ARG A 142 17.06 14.08 -10.24
CA ARG A 142 17.12 14.31 -11.71
C ARG A 142 17.33 13.03 -12.51
N GLU A 143 17.77 11.94 -11.90
CA GLU A 143 17.88 10.64 -12.58
C GLU A 143 16.48 10.12 -12.97
N PHE A 144 15.41 10.57 -12.28
CA PHE A 144 14.05 10.22 -12.65
C PHE A 144 13.57 10.97 -13.88
N ARG A 145 13.11 10.20 -14.87
CA ARG A 145 12.56 10.74 -16.11
C ARG A 145 11.41 11.72 -15.85
N GLY A 146 11.64 12.99 -16.19
CA GLY A 146 10.63 14.06 -16.10
C GLY A 146 10.78 14.99 -14.91
N LEU A 147 11.69 14.72 -13.97
CA LEU A 147 12.03 15.63 -12.86
C LEU A 147 13.05 16.69 -13.28
N GLY A 148 12.57 17.65 -14.08
CA GLY A 148 13.36 18.84 -14.43
C GLY A 148 13.48 19.84 -13.26
N PRO A 149 14.36 20.86 -13.36
CA PRO A 149 14.60 21.81 -12.28
C PRO A 149 13.34 22.51 -11.74
N ARG A 150 12.39 22.84 -12.63
CA ARG A 150 11.12 23.45 -12.24
C ARG A 150 10.25 22.50 -11.40
N VAL A 151 10.21 21.23 -11.79
CA VAL A 151 9.44 20.20 -11.09
C VAL A 151 10.06 19.93 -9.72
N LEU A 152 11.39 19.92 -9.64
CA LEU A 152 12.10 19.77 -8.37
C LEU A 152 11.85 20.95 -7.44
N ALA A 153 11.90 22.19 -7.94
CA ALA A 153 11.59 23.37 -7.13
C ALA A 153 10.17 23.31 -6.55
N GLU A 154 9.20 22.82 -7.33
CA GLU A 154 7.83 22.58 -6.88
C GLU A 154 7.77 21.51 -5.78
N ILE A 155 8.46 20.38 -5.95
CA ILE A 155 8.57 19.32 -4.93
C ILE A 155 9.20 19.86 -3.65
N ARG A 156 10.28 20.64 -3.74
CA ARG A 156 10.94 21.25 -2.58
C ARG A 156 10.04 22.26 -1.87
N ALA A 157 9.27 23.04 -2.62
CA ALA A 157 8.27 23.95 -2.04
C ALA A 157 7.17 23.17 -1.30
N ALA A 158 6.64 22.11 -1.89
CA ALA A 158 5.63 21.26 -1.25
C ALA A 158 6.15 20.54 0.00
N LEU A 159 7.42 20.10 0.00
CA LEU A 159 8.06 19.50 1.17
C LEU A 159 8.27 20.50 2.31
N ALA A 160 8.45 21.79 1.99
CA ALA A 160 8.58 22.86 2.96
C ALA A 160 7.23 23.41 3.47
N ASP A 161 6.11 22.97 2.88
CA ASP A 161 4.79 23.44 3.24
C ASP A 161 4.40 22.96 4.66
N PRO A 162 4.04 23.87 5.58
CA PRO A 162 3.61 23.51 6.93
C PRO A 162 2.41 22.56 6.97
N ALA A 163 1.53 22.59 5.96
CA ALA A 163 0.37 21.71 5.87
C ALA A 163 0.74 20.23 5.84
N LEU A 164 1.98 19.89 5.41
CA LEU A 164 2.48 18.52 5.42
C LEU A 164 2.57 17.93 6.84
N ALA A 165 2.77 18.78 7.86
CA ALA A 165 2.82 18.35 9.26
C ALA A 165 1.52 17.66 9.71
N ASN A 166 0.37 18.05 9.16
CA ASN A 166 -0.93 17.47 9.49
C ASN A 166 -1.06 15.99 9.10
N PHE A 167 -0.18 15.51 8.22
CA PHE A 167 -0.18 14.15 7.68
C PHE A 167 0.92 13.27 8.27
N ARG A 168 1.69 13.75 9.26
CA ARG A 168 2.75 12.96 9.89
C ARG A 168 2.19 11.83 10.76
N ILE A 169 2.81 10.67 10.65
CA ILE A 169 2.54 9.45 11.41
C ILE A 169 3.83 9.11 12.15
N ASP A 170 3.72 8.80 13.43
CA ASP A 170 4.84 8.26 14.19
C ASP A 170 4.96 6.75 13.93
N LEU A 171 6.11 6.33 13.40
CA LEU A 171 6.40 4.93 13.12
C LEU A 171 7.31 4.29 14.17
N ALA A 172 7.73 5.04 15.19
CA ALA A 172 8.71 4.61 16.19
C ALA A 172 8.11 3.95 17.44
N SER A 173 6.79 3.76 17.53
CA SER A 173 6.15 3.09 18.66
C SER A 173 5.70 1.65 18.31
N PRO A 174 6.54 0.63 18.54
CA PRO A 174 6.12 -0.76 18.62
C PRO A 174 5.78 -1.19 20.05
N GLU A 175 5.37 -0.27 20.94
CA GLU A 175 5.00 -0.57 22.33
C GLU A 175 3.79 0.27 22.75
N SER A 176 2.64 -0.01 22.16
CA SER A 176 1.40 0.10 22.93
C SER A 176 1.01 -1.32 23.27
N ASP A 177 1.41 -1.76 24.47
CA ASP A 177 0.80 -2.89 25.19
C ASP A 177 -0.68 -2.57 25.51
N ALA A 178 -1.47 -2.26 24.48
CA ALA A 178 -2.91 -2.29 24.57
C ALA A 178 -3.29 -3.76 24.47
N SER A 179 -3.46 -4.37 25.64
CA SER A 179 -3.95 -5.73 25.81
C SER A 179 -5.12 -6.00 24.86
N SER A 180 -4.94 -7.01 24.01
CA SER A 180 -5.83 -7.42 22.93
C SER A 180 -7.11 -8.11 23.39
N GLU A 181 -7.84 -7.59 24.37
CA GLU A 181 -9.12 -8.17 24.80
C GLU A 181 -10.30 -7.20 24.91
N ASP A 182 -10.11 -5.88 24.79
CA ASP A 182 -11.21 -4.89 24.77
C ASP A 182 -11.07 -3.90 23.60
N LEU A 183 -11.17 -4.39 22.36
CA LEU A 183 -11.49 -3.52 21.24
C LEU A 183 -13.00 -3.40 21.13
N PRO A 184 -13.60 -2.26 21.53
CA PRO A 184 -14.97 -2.25 21.99
C PRO A 184 -15.93 -2.13 20.80
N GLU A 185 -17.14 -2.66 20.98
CA GLU A 185 -18.35 -2.32 20.22
C GLU A 185 -18.53 -0.80 19.96
N ASP A 186 -17.78 0.05 20.67
CA ASP A 186 -17.68 1.50 20.55
C ASP A 186 -17.17 2.02 19.19
N LEU A 187 -16.31 1.31 18.44
CA LEU A 187 -15.86 1.83 17.13
C LEU A 187 -16.89 1.62 16.02
N ALA A 188 -17.47 0.42 15.96
CA ALA A 188 -18.48 0.09 14.95
C ALA A 188 -19.76 0.90 15.17
N SER A 189 -20.21 1.02 16.41
CA SER A 189 -21.45 1.74 16.77
C SER A 189 -21.48 3.23 16.38
N ARG A 190 -20.34 3.79 15.98
CA ARG A 190 -20.18 5.19 15.57
C ARG A 190 -20.35 5.42 14.07
N LEU A 191 -20.49 4.36 13.29
CA LEU A 191 -20.82 4.41 11.86
C LEU A 191 -22.28 4.03 11.64
N ARG A 192 -22.83 4.43 10.49
CA ARG A 192 -24.13 3.91 10.03
C ARG A 192 -24.08 2.38 9.86
N PRO A 193 -25.18 1.65 10.10
CA PRO A 193 -25.20 0.18 10.05
C PRO A 193 -24.64 -0.41 8.74
N GLU A 194 -24.91 0.24 7.61
CA GLU A 194 -24.47 -0.22 6.30
C GLU A 194 -22.95 -0.18 6.16
N HIS A 195 -22.32 0.86 6.73
CA HIS A 195 -20.87 1.00 6.77
C HIS A 195 -20.23 0.06 7.79
N GLN A 196 -20.91 -0.24 8.90
CA GLN A 196 -20.44 -1.26 9.85
C GLN A 196 -20.31 -2.63 9.17
N ALA A 197 -21.35 -3.03 8.43
CA ALA A 197 -21.36 -4.30 7.70
C ALA A 197 -20.30 -4.31 6.58
N ARG A 198 -20.23 -3.24 5.77
CA ARG A 198 -19.30 -3.11 4.64
C ARG A 198 -17.83 -3.09 5.07
N TYR A 199 -17.52 -2.41 6.17
CA TYR A 199 -16.14 -2.23 6.65
C TYR A 199 -15.79 -3.12 7.83
N ARG A 200 -16.59 -4.14 8.16
CA ARG A 200 -16.40 -5.00 9.35
C ARG A 200 -14.96 -5.50 9.53
N ASP A 201 -14.38 -6.10 8.49
CA ASP A 201 -13.03 -6.66 8.59
C ASP A 201 -11.95 -5.57 8.62
N PHE A 202 -12.19 -4.44 7.95
CA PHE A 202 -11.32 -3.27 8.03
C PHE A 202 -11.34 -2.65 9.43
N LEU A 203 -12.51 -2.48 10.04
CA LEU A 203 -12.68 -1.95 11.40
C LEU A 203 -12.01 -2.87 12.43
N ARG A 204 -12.11 -4.19 12.25
CA ARG A 204 -11.38 -5.18 13.07
C ARG A 204 -9.86 -5.02 12.92
N GLY A 205 -9.37 -4.79 11.70
CA GLY A 205 -7.95 -4.51 11.45
C GLY A 205 -7.50 -3.18 12.06
N LEU A 206 -8.30 -2.13 11.88
CA LEU A 206 -8.04 -0.78 12.38
C LEU A 206 -7.91 -0.75 13.90
N ALA A 207 -8.83 -1.46 14.56
CA ALA A 207 -8.84 -1.71 15.98
C ALA A 207 -7.49 -2.31 16.45
N ALA A 208 -6.99 -3.34 15.77
CA ALA A 208 -5.74 -4.01 16.13
C ALA A 208 -4.46 -3.19 15.92
N VAL A 209 -4.49 -2.09 15.15
CA VAL A 209 -3.30 -1.29 14.81
C VAL A 209 -2.92 -0.30 15.92
N GLY A 210 -3.81 -0.02 16.88
CA GLY A 210 -3.51 0.87 18.01
C GLY A 210 -3.25 2.32 17.61
N LEU A 211 -4.04 2.87 16.68
CA LEU A 211 -3.89 4.26 16.23
C LEU A 211 -4.34 5.28 17.29
N PRO A 212 -3.79 6.51 17.29
CA PRO A 212 -4.28 7.59 18.15
C PRO A 212 -5.76 7.91 17.88
N ALA A 213 -6.52 8.24 18.93
CA ALA A 213 -7.96 8.50 18.85
C ALA A 213 -8.32 9.52 17.76
N GLU A 214 -7.60 10.65 17.67
CA GLU A 214 -7.83 11.70 16.65
C GLU A 214 -7.71 11.18 15.21
N ARG A 215 -6.85 10.18 14.97
CA ARG A 215 -6.69 9.56 13.65
C ARG A 215 -7.85 8.60 13.36
N ILE A 216 -8.28 7.84 14.36
CA ILE A 216 -9.46 6.99 14.28
C ILE A 216 -10.70 7.85 13.97
N GLU A 217 -10.90 8.97 14.66
CA GLU A 217 -11.98 9.93 14.37
C GLU A 217 -12.01 10.36 12.90
N LYS A 218 -10.85 10.73 12.37
CA LYS A 218 -10.74 11.19 10.99
C LYS A 218 -11.05 10.07 9.99
N ILE A 219 -10.64 8.84 10.29
CA ILE A 219 -10.95 7.67 9.46
C ILE A 219 -12.44 7.37 9.51
N LEU A 220 -13.04 7.32 10.70
CA LEU A 220 -14.49 7.07 10.86
C LEU A 220 -15.31 8.15 10.18
N GLY A 221 -14.95 9.43 10.33
CA GLY A 221 -15.63 10.53 9.63
C GLY A 221 -15.47 10.46 8.10
N SER A 222 -14.33 9.98 7.60
CA SER A 222 -14.15 9.73 6.17
C SER A 222 -15.04 8.58 5.68
N LEU A 223 -15.07 7.46 6.40
CA LEU A 223 -15.90 6.30 6.06
C LEU A 223 -17.38 6.66 6.10
N ASP A 224 -17.83 7.41 7.12
CA ASP A 224 -19.24 7.79 7.23
C ASP A 224 -19.68 8.76 6.13
N GLY A 225 -18.76 9.57 5.61
CA GLY A 225 -19.00 10.46 4.47
C GLY A 225 -19.12 9.74 3.12
N GLU A 226 -18.81 8.44 3.03
CA GLU A 226 -18.93 7.70 1.78
C GLU A 226 -20.40 7.41 1.41
N PRO A 227 -20.75 7.48 0.12
CA PRO A 227 -22.08 7.10 -0.32
C PRO A 227 -22.24 5.58 -0.26
N VAL A 228 -23.31 5.12 0.40
CA VAL A 228 -23.71 3.71 0.38
C VAL A 228 -24.27 3.40 -1.01
N PRO A 229 -23.81 2.34 -1.70
CA PRO A 229 -24.37 1.98 -3.00
C PRO A 229 -25.81 1.48 -2.84
N ALA A 230 -26.65 1.82 -3.81
CA ALA A 230 -28.01 1.29 -3.92
C ALA A 230 -27.99 -0.24 -4.12
N ALA A 231 -28.96 -0.93 -3.52
CA ALA A 231 -29.18 -2.36 -3.77
C ALA A 231 -29.61 -2.60 -5.24
N ASP A 232 -28.95 -3.55 -5.91
CA ASP A 232 -29.28 -3.95 -7.28
C ASP A 232 -30.45 -4.95 -7.24
N PRO A 233 -31.61 -4.63 -7.86
CA PRO A 233 -32.77 -5.52 -7.86
C PRO A 233 -32.48 -6.87 -8.53
N VAL A 234 -31.59 -6.92 -9.52
CA VAL A 234 -31.24 -8.16 -10.23
C VAL A 234 -30.48 -9.12 -9.31
N VAL A 235 -29.51 -8.60 -8.54
CA VAL A 235 -28.74 -9.40 -7.58
C VAL A 235 -29.67 -9.93 -6.48
N ARG A 236 -30.55 -9.06 -5.98
CA ARG A 236 -31.55 -9.40 -4.97
C ARG A 236 -32.49 -10.51 -5.45
N ASP A 237 -33.01 -10.40 -6.66
CA ASP A 237 -33.89 -11.40 -7.27
C ASP A 237 -33.16 -12.75 -7.45
N ILE A 238 -31.91 -12.73 -7.91
CA ILE A 238 -31.10 -13.95 -8.06
C ILE A 238 -30.92 -14.67 -6.72
N LEU A 239 -30.56 -13.93 -5.66
CA LEU A 239 -30.36 -14.49 -4.32
C LEU A 239 -31.68 -15.03 -3.74
N LEU A 240 -32.78 -14.30 -3.94
CA LEU A 240 -34.12 -14.73 -3.53
C LEU A 240 -34.56 -16.01 -4.26
N TYR A 241 -34.40 -16.08 -5.58
CA TYR A 241 -34.76 -17.28 -6.36
C TYR A 241 -33.86 -18.49 -6.06
N ALA A 242 -32.61 -18.24 -5.67
CA ALA A 242 -31.69 -19.28 -5.23
C ALA A 242 -32.02 -19.81 -3.82
N GLY A 243 -32.94 -19.16 -3.07
CA GLY A 243 -33.21 -19.48 -1.67
C GLY A 243 -32.01 -19.22 -0.75
N ALA A 244 -31.17 -18.26 -1.12
CA ALA A 244 -29.93 -17.93 -0.41
C ALA A 244 -30.19 -16.81 0.62
N ASP A 245 -31.11 -17.07 1.55
CA ASP A 245 -31.65 -16.06 2.48
C ASP A 245 -30.54 -15.37 3.31
N GLU A 246 -29.56 -16.13 3.81
CA GLU A 246 -28.43 -15.57 4.58
C GLU A 246 -27.55 -14.62 3.76
N LEU A 247 -27.38 -14.90 2.46
CA LEU A 247 -26.61 -14.03 1.55
C LEU A 247 -27.42 -12.81 1.12
N LEU A 248 -28.74 -12.96 1.01
CA LEU A 248 -29.66 -11.87 0.73
C LEU A 248 -29.68 -10.87 1.88
N ASP A 249 -29.76 -11.35 3.12
CA ASP A 249 -29.70 -10.51 4.32
C ASP A 249 -28.36 -9.76 4.41
N ALA A 250 -27.23 -10.44 4.21
CA ALA A 250 -25.91 -9.80 4.20
C ALA A 250 -25.74 -8.79 3.05
N TYR A 251 -26.35 -9.04 1.90
CA TYR A 251 -26.37 -8.11 0.78
C TYR A 251 -27.20 -6.86 1.13
N ASP A 252 -28.38 -7.05 1.69
CA ASP A 252 -29.29 -5.97 2.05
C ASP A 252 -28.73 -5.10 3.19
N GLU A 253 -27.97 -5.69 4.13
CA GLU A 253 -27.26 -4.98 5.21
C GLU A 253 -26.15 -4.04 4.72
N THR A 254 -25.59 -4.24 3.51
CA THR A 254 -24.44 -3.46 3.01
C THR A 254 -24.80 -2.40 1.97
N HIS A 255 -26.09 -2.29 1.62
CA HIS A 255 -26.60 -1.45 0.55
C HIS A 255 -27.75 -0.56 1.02
N ASP A 256 -27.90 0.59 0.36
CA ASP A 256 -29.02 1.49 0.62
C ASP A 256 -30.31 0.91 -0.01
N GLN A 257 -31.24 0.55 0.87
CA GLN A 257 -32.55 0.01 0.51
C GLN A 257 -33.51 1.09 -0.02
N ALA A 258 -33.25 2.38 0.25
CA ALA A 258 -34.14 3.47 -0.14
C ALA A 258 -34.26 3.64 -1.67
N ALA A 259 -33.23 3.22 -2.41
CA ALA A 259 -33.21 3.29 -3.87
C ALA A 259 -34.15 2.29 -4.57
N LEU A 260 -34.53 1.19 -3.90
CA LEU A 260 -35.44 0.18 -4.43
C LEU A 260 -36.89 0.67 -4.55
N ALA A 261 -37.29 1.69 -3.76
CA ALA A 261 -38.63 2.27 -3.81
C ALA A 261 -38.92 3.02 -5.13
N THR A 262 -37.89 3.29 -5.94
CA THR A 262 -37.98 4.04 -7.20
C THR A 262 -37.85 3.17 -8.45
N SER A 263 -37.50 1.90 -8.31
CA SER A 263 -37.30 0.98 -9.44
C SER A 263 -38.54 0.12 -9.64
N GLU A 264 -39.20 0.26 -10.79
CA GLU A 264 -40.32 -0.62 -11.16
C GLU A 264 -39.87 -2.08 -11.18
N PRO A 265 -40.69 -3.02 -10.68
CA PRO A 265 -40.33 -4.43 -10.64
C PRO A 265 -40.14 -4.99 -12.05
N PHE A 266 -38.97 -5.57 -12.31
CA PHE A 266 -38.71 -6.34 -13.51
C PHE A 266 -39.38 -7.72 -13.35
N LEU A 267 -40.63 -7.85 -13.77
CA LEU A 267 -41.26 -9.16 -13.89
C LEU A 267 -40.74 -9.85 -15.15
N PRO A 268 -39.96 -10.95 -15.06
CA PRO A 268 -39.65 -11.75 -16.25
C PRO A 268 -40.98 -12.32 -16.77
N ALA A 269 -41.31 -12.00 -18.02
CA ALA A 269 -42.48 -12.54 -18.70
C ALA A 269 -42.38 -14.08 -18.72
N LEU A 270 -43.21 -14.74 -17.90
CA LEU A 270 -43.40 -16.19 -18.01
C LEU A 270 -43.88 -16.49 -19.44
N PRO A 271 -43.21 -17.40 -20.18
CA PRO A 271 -43.69 -17.78 -21.50
C PRO A 271 -45.05 -18.46 -21.35
N SER A 272 -46.09 -17.82 -21.88
CA SER A 272 -47.45 -18.36 -21.96
C SER A 272 -47.45 -19.74 -22.65
N THR A 273 -47.50 -20.80 -21.86
CA THR A 273 -47.67 -22.20 -22.28
C THR A 273 -49.09 -22.52 -22.77
N ALA A 274 -49.89 -21.52 -23.16
CA ALA A 274 -51.28 -21.71 -23.59
C ALA A 274 -51.49 -21.88 -25.11
N ALA A 275 -50.46 -21.86 -25.96
CA ALA A 275 -50.65 -21.82 -27.42
C ALA A 275 -50.13 -23.05 -28.22
N ARG A 276 -49.89 -24.20 -27.58
CA ARG A 276 -49.42 -25.42 -28.29
C ARG A 276 -50.19 -26.70 -27.93
N LEU A 277 -51.53 -26.63 -27.92
CA LEU A 277 -52.41 -27.82 -27.91
C LEU A 277 -53.60 -27.70 -28.88
N ALA A 278 -53.40 -27.05 -30.05
CA ALA A 278 -54.43 -26.92 -31.08
C ALA A 278 -53.96 -27.33 -32.50
N ARG A 279 -52.97 -28.22 -32.61
CA ARG A 279 -52.55 -28.83 -33.89
C ARG A 279 -52.32 -30.33 -33.74
N GLN A 280 -53.35 -31.06 -33.33
CA GLN A 280 -53.37 -32.52 -33.47
C GLN A 280 -54.78 -33.10 -33.55
N VAL A 281 -55.68 -32.50 -34.35
CA VAL A 281 -56.82 -33.20 -34.95
C VAL A 281 -57.13 -32.56 -36.30
N ARG A 282 -56.56 -33.10 -37.37
CA ARG A 282 -57.19 -33.33 -38.69
C ARG A 282 -56.20 -34.03 -39.60
#